data_AF-L7E9C0-F1
#
_entry.id   AF-L7E9C0-F1
#
_cell.length_a   1.000
_cell.length_b   1.000
_cell.length_c   1.000
_cell.angle_alpha   90.00
_cell.angle_beta   90.00
_cell.angle_gamma   90.00
#
_symmetry.space_group_name_H-M   'P 1'
#
loop_
_entity.id
_entity.type
_entity.pdbx_description
1 polymer ?
#
loop_
_entity_poly.entity_id
_entity_poly.type
_entity_poly.pdbx_seq_one_letter_code
_entity_poly.pdbx_strand_id
1 'polypeptide(L)'
;MTSPPYINVFNYHQNYRQSAEILGWDLLKIAKSEIGSNRANRSNRFYTVVQYCLDMGDILKELARVSKQQARIVLIVGQESNVLGVPFYNADIIEKIGVKTKLFQKVLRQKRKFNNKFGKVIIEDIINFINLNNQVSQEVIEQISREVALEVLESSRLFVSSENQLCLESAIAKVNNIQRTPILDKRLYIDPVNI
;
A
#
# COMPACT_ATOMS: atom_id res chain seq x y z
N MET A 1 12.25 -7.31 10.02
CA MET A 1 12.60 -6.97 8.63
C MET A 1 11.53 -7.56 7.73
N THR A 2 10.98 -6.80 6.79
CA THR A 2 9.96 -7.30 5.85
C THR A 2 9.96 -6.49 4.54
N SER A 3 9.20 -6.95 3.55
CA SER A 3 8.91 -6.27 2.30
C SER A 3 7.40 -6.13 2.17
N PRO A 4 6.82 -4.93 2.43
CA PRO A 4 5.38 -4.73 2.36
C PRO A 4 4.88 -4.82 0.90
N PRO A 5 3.57 -5.05 0.67
CA PRO A 5 3.00 -5.02 -0.67
C PRO A 5 3.19 -3.65 -1.33
N TYR A 6 3.12 -3.59 -2.66
CA TYR A 6 3.30 -2.36 -3.44
C TYR A 6 2.04 -2.02 -4.24
N ILE A 7 1.85 -0.73 -4.54
CA ILE A 7 0.75 -0.28 -5.40
C ILE A 7 0.88 -0.96 -6.76
N ASN A 8 -0.14 -1.66 -7.22
CA ASN A 8 -0.31 -2.07 -8.61
C ASN A 8 0.78 -3.01 -9.19
N VAL A 9 1.64 -3.64 -8.37
CA VAL A 9 2.81 -4.42 -8.86
C VAL A 9 2.53 -5.91 -9.02
N PHE A 10 1.70 -6.52 -8.15
CA PHE A 10 1.58 -7.98 -8.09
C PHE A 10 0.17 -8.43 -7.71
N ASN A 11 -0.50 -9.15 -8.61
CA ASN A 11 -1.79 -9.80 -8.31
C ASN A 11 -1.51 -11.13 -7.61
N TYR A 12 -1.54 -11.15 -6.27
CA TYR A 12 -1.21 -12.36 -5.50
C TYR A 12 -2.16 -13.51 -5.81
N HIS A 13 -3.47 -13.24 -5.91
CA HIS A 13 -4.49 -14.22 -6.28
C HIS A 13 -4.24 -14.85 -7.65
N GLN A 14 -3.60 -14.15 -8.59
CA GLN A 14 -3.28 -14.73 -9.90
C GLN A 14 -2.06 -15.63 -9.83
N ASN A 15 -1.02 -15.19 -9.13
CA ASN A 15 0.24 -15.94 -9.02
C ASN A 15 0.10 -17.20 -8.15
N TYR A 16 -0.80 -17.17 -7.16
CA TYR A 16 -1.09 -18.31 -6.27
C TYR A 16 -2.46 -18.94 -6.55
N ARG A 17 -2.99 -18.75 -7.77
CA ARG A 17 -4.32 -19.21 -8.17
C ARG A 17 -4.62 -20.64 -7.78
N GLN A 18 -3.76 -21.57 -8.18
CA GLN A 18 -3.94 -23.00 -7.93
C GLN A 18 -4.00 -23.30 -6.43
N SER A 19 -3.10 -22.68 -5.64
CA SER A 19 -3.07 -22.86 -4.19
C SER A 19 -4.33 -22.30 -3.52
N ALA A 20 -4.80 -21.13 -3.96
CA ALA A 20 -6.00 -20.51 -3.43
C ALA A 20 -7.28 -21.31 -3.79
N GLU A 21 -7.38 -21.81 -5.03
CA GLU A 21 -8.50 -22.65 -5.46
C GLU A 21 -8.55 -23.99 -4.70
N ILE A 22 -7.40 -24.65 -4.49
CA ILE A 22 -7.31 -25.89 -3.69
C ILE A 22 -7.77 -25.66 -2.24
N LEU A 23 -7.48 -24.49 -1.68
CA LEU A 23 -7.90 -24.12 -0.32
C LEU A 23 -9.38 -23.66 -0.25
N GLY A 24 -10.14 -23.80 -1.34
CA GLY A 24 -11.57 -23.51 -1.40
C GLY A 24 -11.91 -22.02 -1.52
N TRP A 25 -10.94 -21.18 -1.91
CA TRP A 25 -11.19 -19.75 -2.01
C TRP A 25 -11.74 -19.30 -3.37
N ASP A 26 -12.65 -18.33 -3.32
CA ASP A 26 -13.10 -17.59 -4.51
C ASP A 26 -12.14 -16.45 -4.84
N LEU A 27 -11.39 -16.60 -5.93
CA LEU A 27 -10.38 -15.63 -6.39
C LEU A 27 -10.96 -14.27 -6.76
N LEU A 28 -12.19 -14.23 -7.29
CA LEU A 28 -12.83 -12.96 -7.68
C LEU A 28 -13.16 -12.13 -6.44
N LYS A 29 -13.45 -12.80 -5.32
CA LYS A 29 -13.69 -12.15 -4.04
C LYS A 29 -12.38 -11.72 -3.37
N ILE A 30 -11.36 -12.58 -3.32
CA ILE A 30 -10.05 -12.24 -2.75
C ILE A 30 -9.40 -11.04 -3.45
N ALA A 31 -9.51 -10.98 -4.78
CA ALA A 31 -8.85 -9.93 -5.57
C ALA A 31 -9.22 -8.50 -5.15
N LYS A 32 -10.40 -8.31 -4.55
CA LYS A 32 -10.89 -7.00 -4.07
C LYS A 32 -10.35 -6.62 -2.68
N SER A 33 -9.94 -7.61 -1.90
CA SER A 33 -9.37 -7.41 -0.55
C SER A 33 -7.85 -7.35 -0.53
N GLU A 34 -7.20 -7.45 -1.69
CA GLU A 34 -5.74 -7.35 -1.80
C GLU A 34 -5.27 -5.89 -1.74
N ILE A 35 -4.38 -5.60 -0.80
CA ILE A 35 -3.72 -4.29 -0.69
C ILE A 35 -2.95 -4.02 -1.98
N GLY A 36 -3.16 -2.83 -2.54
CA GLY A 36 -2.50 -2.42 -3.78
C GLY A 36 -3.03 -3.13 -5.04
N SER A 37 -4.16 -3.84 -4.97
CA SER A 37 -4.74 -4.59 -6.09
C SER A 37 -4.97 -3.75 -7.34
N ASN A 38 -4.50 -4.27 -8.48
CA ASN A 38 -4.66 -3.66 -9.81
C ASN A 38 -6.13 -3.60 -10.25
N ARG A 39 -7.00 -4.42 -9.63
CA ARG A 39 -8.38 -4.67 -10.10
C ARG A 39 -9.44 -4.16 -9.13
N ALA A 40 -9.08 -3.68 -7.94
CA ALA A 40 -10.05 -3.18 -6.97
C ALA A 40 -10.80 -1.93 -7.48
N ASN A 41 -10.09 -1.00 -8.13
CA ASN A 41 -10.66 0.27 -8.60
C ASN A 41 -10.61 0.40 -10.14
N ARG A 42 -11.32 -0.48 -10.86
CA ARG A 42 -11.34 -0.45 -12.34
C ARG A 42 -11.87 0.86 -12.93
N SER A 43 -12.83 1.50 -12.26
CA SER A 43 -13.41 2.77 -12.69
C SER A 43 -12.45 3.95 -12.55
N ASN A 44 -11.57 3.93 -11.53
CA ASN A 44 -10.54 4.95 -11.33
C ASN A 44 -9.36 4.37 -10.54
N ARG A 45 -8.27 4.06 -11.23
CA ARG A 45 -7.11 3.38 -10.63
C ARG A 45 -6.34 4.25 -9.64
N PHE A 46 -6.49 5.58 -9.68
CA PHE A 46 -5.86 6.47 -8.69
C PHE A 46 -6.45 6.29 -7.29
N TYR A 47 -7.67 5.74 -7.15
CA TYR A 47 -8.22 5.40 -5.83
C TYR A 47 -7.35 4.37 -5.09
N THR A 48 -6.63 3.51 -5.82
CA THR A 48 -5.71 2.54 -5.22
C THR A 48 -4.54 3.23 -4.51
N VAL A 49 -4.14 4.44 -4.92
CA VAL A 49 -3.08 5.20 -4.23
C VAL A 49 -3.56 5.65 -2.85
N VAL A 50 -4.79 6.14 -2.76
CA VAL A 50 -5.40 6.55 -1.48
C VAL A 50 -5.58 5.35 -0.56
N GLN A 51 -6.12 4.24 -1.09
CA GLN A 51 -6.27 2.99 -0.35
C GLN A 51 -4.94 2.49 0.20
N TYR A 52 -3.91 2.46 -0.64
CA TYR A 52 -2.59 2.05 -0.23
C TYR A 52 -2.03 2.90 0.91
N CYS A 53 -2.22 4.22 0.88
CA CYS A 53 -1.77 5.08 1.98
C CYS A 53 -2.51 4.75 3.29
N LEU A 54 -3.83 4.54 3.24
CA LEU A 54 -4.63 4.16 4.41
C LEU A 54 -4.20 2.80 4.97
N ASP A 55 -4.08 1.79 4.10
CA ASP A 55 -3.69 0.44 4.49
C ASP A 55 -2.27 0.42 5.06
N MET A 56 -1.33 1.17 4.45
CA MET A 56 0.03 1.31 4.97
C MET A 56 0.05 2.03 6.31
N GLY A 57 -0.81 3.01 6.55
CA GLY A 57 -0.98 3.63 7.86
C GLY A 57 -1.30 2.61 8.95
N ASP A 58 -2.26 1.73 8.68
CA ASP A 58 -2.66 0.67 9.61
C ASP A 58 -1.53 -0.34 9.85
N ILE A 59 -0.84 -0.75 8.79
CA ILE A 59 0.31 -1.67 8.88
C ILE A 59 1.43 -1.05 9.71
N LEU A 60 1.77 0.22 9.48
CA LEU A 60 2.85 0.90 10.21
C LEU A 60 2.48 1.08 11.68
N LYS A 61 1.23 1.43 11.99
CA LYS A 61 0.73 1.49 13.37
C LYS A 61 0.86 0.14 14.07
N GLU A 62 0.42 -0.93 13.41
CA GLU A 62 0.47 -2.27 13.99
C GLU A 62 1.92 -2.75 14.18
N LEU A 63 2.79 -2.50 13.20
CA LEU A 63 4.23 -2.76 13.33
C LEU A 63 4.85 -2.01 14.51
N ALA A 64 4.48 -0.76 14.74
CA ALA A 64 4.96 0.02 15.88
C ALA A 64 4.49 -0.58 17.21
N ARG A 65 3.21 -0.99 17.28
CA ARG A 65 2.59 -1.56 18.49
C ARG A 65 3.21 -2.89 18.93
N VAL A 66 3.50 -3.78 17.97
CA VAL A 66 4.05 -5.12 18.27
C VAL A 66 5.56 -5.13 18.44
N SER A 67 6.25 -4.06 18.01
CA SER A 67 7.70 -3.94 18.14
C SER A 67 8.07 -3.23 19.44
N LYS A 68 9.20 -3.60 20.04
CA LYS A 68 9.71 -2.90 21.23
C LYS A 68 10.09 -1.45 20.89
N GLN A 69 10.11 -0.58 21.89
CA GLN A 69 10.72 0.74 21.77
C GLN A 69 12.20 0.60 21.37
N GLN A 70 12.68 1.51 20.54
CA GLN A 70 14.03 1.50 19.94
C GLN A 70 14.31 0.32 19.00
N ALA A 71 13.33 -0.55 18.72
CA ALA A 71 13.52 -1.63 17.77
C ALA A 71 13.85 -1.08 16.37
N ARG A 72 14.81 -1.71 15.70
CA ARG A 72 15.12 -1.41 14.31
C ARG A 72 14.09 -2.06 13.39
N ILE A 73 13.37 -1.25 12.62
CA ILE A 73 12.42 -1.71 11.61
C ILE A 73 13.06 -1.48 10.24
N VAL A 74 13.27 -2.56 9.50
CA VAL A 74 13.87 -2.55 8.16
C VAL A 74 12.81 -2.95 7.15
N LEU A 75 12.48 -2.03 6.22
CA LEU A 75 11.54 -2.24 5.13
C LEU A 75 12.28 -2.20 3.79
N ILE A 76 12.10 -3.24 2.98
CA ILE A 76 12.64 -3.32 1.62
C ILE A 76 11.49 -3.11 0.65
N VAL A 77 11.58 -2.07 -0.17
CA VAL A 77 10.46 -1.61 -0.99
C VAL A 77 10.88 -1.33 -2.43
N GLY A 78 10.08 -1.77 -3.39
CA GLY A 78 10.26 -1.46 -4.81
C GLY A 78 10.26 0.05 -5.02
N GLN A 79 11.21 0.55 -5.82
CA GLN A 79 11.43 2.00 -5.98
C GLN A 79 10.15 2.75 -6.36
N GLU A 80 9.45 2.27 -7.37
CA GLU A 80 8.25 2.90 -7.89
C GLU A 80 7.18 1.88 -8.27
N SER A 81 5.95 2.36 -8.19
CA SER A 81 4.76 1.73 -8.73
C SER A 81 4.19 2.63 -9.81
N ASN A 82 3.61 2.04 -10.87
CA ASN A 82 3.01 2.82 -11.94
C ASN A 82 1.49 2.72 -11.87
N VAL A 83 0.78 3.85 -11.94
CA VAL A 83 -0.68 3.89 -12.07
C VAL A 83 -1.04 4.77 -13.26
N LEU A 84 -1.60 4.17 -14.32
CA LEU A 84 -1.99 4.89 -15.54
C LEU A 84 -0.84 5.72 -16.14
N GLY A 85 0.36 5.15 -16.20
CA GLY A 85 1.55 5.83 -16.74
C GLY A 85 2.28 6.72 -15.73
N VAL A 86 1.66 7.02 -14.58
CA VAL A 86 2.22 7.92 -13.56
C VAL A 86 3.04 7.14 -12.53
N PRO A 87 4.28 7.55 -12.22
CA PRO A 87 5.10 6.93 -11.18
C PRO A 87 4.69 7.38 -9.76
N PHE A 88 4.65 6.43 -8.83
CA PHE A 88 4.40 6.62 -7.40
C PHE A 88 5.54 5.96 -6.61
N TYR A 89 6.30 6.75 -5.84
CA TYR A 89 7.48 6.26 -5.11
C TYR A 89 7.09 5.65 -3.75
N ASN A 90 7.11 4.31 -3.68
CA ASN A 90 6.57 3.56 -2.54
C ASN A 90 7.29 3.90 -1.22
N ALA A 91 8.61 4.04 -1.28
CA ALA A 91 9.42 4.37 -0.12
C ALA A 91 9.11 5.76 0.44
N ASP A 92 8.85 6.74 -0.43
CA ASP A 92 8.52 8.10 -0.03
C ASP A 92 7.18 8.14 0.72
N ILE A 93 6.18 7.41 0.22
CA ILE A 93 4.87 7.27 0.86
C ILE A 93 5.03 6.67 2.27
N ILE A 94 5.69 5.52 2.37
CA ILE A 94 5.87 4.79 3.64
C ILE A 94 6.65 5.64 4.65
N GLU A 95 7.73 6.29 4.19
CA GLU A 95 8.55 7.17 5.02
C GLU A 95 7.77 8.37 5.54
N LYS A 96 7.02 9.06 4.66
CA LYS A 96 6.18 10.19 5.06
C LYS A 96 5.15 9.78 6.10
N ILE A 97 4.43 8.68 5.90
CA ILE A 97 3.43 8.19 6.86
C ILE A 97 4.10 7.88 8.19
N GLY A 98 5.15 7.05 8.20
CA GLY A 98 5.82 6.62 9.44
C GLY A 98 6.42 7.76 10.26
N VAL A 99 6.99 8.77 9.59
CA VAL A 99 7.60 9.93 10.24
C VAL A 99 6.57 10.97 10.69
N LYS A 100 5.61 11.35 9.82
CA LYS A 100 4.57 12.34 10.17
C LYS A 100 3.68 11.87 11.31
N THR A 101 3.36 10.58 11.35
CA THR A 101 2.61 9.96 12.47
C THR A 101 3.42 9.86 13.75
N LYS A 102 4.73 10.15 13.71
CA LYS A 102 5.67 9.98 14.84
C LYS A 102 5.69 8.56 15.39
N LEU A 103 5.33 7.56 14.58
CA LEU A 103 5.55 6.15 14.92
C LEU A 103 7.04 5.83 14.87
N PHE A 104 7.74 6.38 13.88
CA PHE A 104 9.11 6.03 13.56
C PHE A 104 10.01 7.25 13.39
N GLN A 105 11.27 7.08 13.78
CA GLN A 105 12.35 7.95 13.36
C GLN A 105 13.10 7.29 12.21
N LYS A 106 13.28 8.00 11.08
CA LYS A 106 14.18 7.54 10.01
C LYS A 106 15.62 7.66 10.46
N VAL A 107 16.37 6.57 10.32
CA VAL A 107 17.83 6.55 10.55
C VAL A 107 18.57 6.60 9.23
N LEU A 108 18.18 5.76 8.28
CA LEU A 108 18.92 5.57 7.04
C LEU A 108 17.99 5.10 5.93
N ARG A 109 18.24 5.57 4.72
CA ARG A 109 17.67 5.00 3.49
C ARG A 109 18.79 4.70 2.52
N GLN A 110 18.77 3.49 1.99
CA GLN A 110 19.75 3.02 1.00
C GLN A 110 19.02 2.55 -0.25
N LYS A 111 19.71 2.55 -1.39
CA LYS A 111 19.22 1.94 -2.62
C LYS A 111 20.04 0.70 -2.94
N ARG A 112 19.37 -0.35 -3.40
CA ARG A 112 20.02 -1.52 -4.02
C ARG A 112 19.52 -1.72 -5.44
N LYS A 113 20.40 -2.26 -6.28
CA LYS A 113 20.13 -2.55 -7.69
C LYS A 113 20.67 -3.93 -8.03
N PHE A 114 19.86 -4.77 -8.64
CA PHE A 114 20.26 -6.12 -9.07
C PHE A 114 19.45 -6.55 -10.30
N ASN A 115 19.93 -7.54 -11.04
CA ASN A 115 19.20 -8.12 -12.15
C ASN A 115 18.39 -9.32 -11.68
N ASN A 116 17.12 -9.42 -12.08
CA ASN A 116 16.36 -10.65 -11.89
C ASN A 116 16.80 -11.74 -12.88
N LYS A 117 16.22 -12.94 -12.76
CA LYS A 117 16.51 -14.09 -13.66
C LYS A 117 16.20 -13.84 -15.15
N PHE A 118 15.50 -12.76 -15.47
CA PHE A 118 15.13 -12.37 -16.84
C PHE A 118 15.96 -11.18 -17.34
N GLY A 119 17.03 -10.80 -16.63
CA GLY A 119 17.88 -9.67 -17.00
C GLY A 119 17.26 -8.29 -16.74
N LYS A 120 16.07 -8.21 -16.14
CA LYS A 120 15.45 -6.94 -15.77
C LYS A 120 16.13 -6.39 -14.52
N VAL A 121 16.57 -5.14 -14.62
CA VAL A 121 17.07 -4.37 -13.48
C VAL A 121 15.93 -4.12 -12.50
N ILE A 122 16.11 -4.55 -11.26
CA ILE A 122 15.26 -4.25 -10.12
C ILE A 122 15.97 -3.23 -9.24
N ILE A 123 15.25 -2.19 -8.85
CA ILE A 123 15.72 -1.14 -7.93
C ILE A 123 14.79 -1.11 -6.73
N GLU A 124 15.37 -1.14 -5.54
CA GLU A 124 14.65 -1.12 -4.28
C GLU A 124 15.30 -0.13 -3.31
N ASP A 125 14.46 0.50 -2.51
CA ASP A 125 14.86 1.28 -1.35
C ASP A 125 14.83 0.37 -0.09
N ILE A 126 15.82 0.54 0.77
CA ILE A 126 15.92 -0.10 2.09
C ILE A 126 15.79 1.02 3.13
N ILE A 127 14.65 1.07 3.79
CA ILE A 127 14.37 2.07 4.82
C ILE A 127 14.66 1.46 6.19
N ASN A 128 15.49 2.14 6.97
CA ASN A 128 15.79 1.80 8.34
C ASN A 128 15.15 2.83 9.27
N PHE A 129 14.18 2.37 10.04
CA PHE A 129 13.53 3.10 11.10
C PHE A 129 13.97 2.63 12.47
N ILE A 130 13.79 3.52 13.43
CA ILE A 130 13.77 3.22 14.86
C ILE A 130 12.34 3.42 15.37
N ASN A 131 11.84 2.41 16.07
CA ASN A 131 10.50 2.45 16.66
C ASN A 131 10.46 3.41 17.86
N LEU A 132 9.64 4.46 17.75
CA LEU A 132 9.42 5.38 18.87
C LEU A 132 8.43 4.78 19.89
N ASN A 133 7.62 3.79 19.49
CA ASN A 133 6.60 3.15 20.30
C ASN A 133 5.61 4.14 20.93
N ASN A 134 5.33 5.22 20.20
CA ASN A 134 4.35 6.21 20.59
C ASN A 134 2.93 5.65 20.43
N GLN A 135 2.05 5.95 21.39
CA GLN A 135 0.63 5.66 21.26
C GLN A 135 -0.01 6.72 20.36
N VAL A 136 -0.38 6.33 19.14
CA VAL A 136 -1.00 7.21 18.15
C VAL A 136 -2.41 6.69 17.86
N SER A 137 -3.40 7.58 17.96
CA SER A 137 -4.81 7.20 17.74
C SER A 137 -5.07 6.82 16.29
N GLN A 138 -6.13 6.06 16.05
CA GLN A 138 -6.47 5.61 14.70
C GLN A 138 -6.85 6.78 13.78
N GLU A 139 -7.49 7.80 14.34
CA GLU A 139 -7.92 9.01 13.65
C GLU A 139 -6.70 9.80 13.13
N VAL A 140 -5.63 9.91 13.94
CA VAL A 140 -4.39 10.58 13.54
C VAL A 140 -3.68 9.80 12.42
N ILE A 141 -3.63 8.46 12.51
CA ILE A 141 -3.07 7.63 11.43
C ILE A 141 -3.85 7.83 10.15
N GLU A 142 -5.18 7.82 10.21
CA GLU A 142 -6.03 8.02 9.04
C GLU A 142 -5.84 9.41 8.43
N GLN A 143 -5.87 10.46 9.25
CA GLN A 143 -5.69 11.83 8.80
C GLN A 143 -4.36 12.00 8.05
N ILE A 144 -3.26 11.54 8.64
CA ILE A 144 -1.92 11.67 8.03
C ILE A 144 -1.81 10.80 6.78
N SER A 145 -2.41 9.62 6.77
CA SER A 145 -2.43 8.76 5.57
C SER A 145 -3.18 9.43 4.41
N ARG A 146 -4.29 10.11 4.68
CA ARG A 146 -5.03 10.90 3.69
C ARG A 146 -4.25 12.13 3.22
N GLU A 147 -3.56 12.83 4.14
CA GLU A 147 -2.69 13.94 3.81
C GLU A 147 -1.56 13.50 2.86
N VAL A 148 -0.87 12.40 3.17
CA VAL A 148 0.18 11.86 2.29
C VAL A 148 -0.40 11.42 0.94
N ALA A 149 -1.59 10.80 0.93
CA ALA A 149 -2.26 10.44 -0.32
C ALA A 149 -2.54 11.67 -1.18
N LEU A 150 -3.06 12.75 -0.58
CA LEU A 150 -3.35 14.00 -1.27
C LEU A 150 -2.06 14.61 -1.85
N GLU A 151 -1.01 14.76 -1.04
CA GLU A 151 0.28 15.31 -1.50
C GLU A 151 0.82 14.56 -2.71
N VAL A 152 0.79 13.23 -2.67
CA VAL A 152 1.36 12.40 -3.72
C VAL A 152 0.49 12.45 -4.98
N LEU A 153 -0.84 12.46 -4.86
CA LEU A 153 -1.74 12.67 -5.99
C LEU A 153 -1.58 14.06 -6.62
N GLU A 154 -1.47 15.12 -5.81
CA GLU A 154 -1.26 16.48 -6.32
C GLU A 154 0.08 16.61 -7.06
N SER A 155 1.15 16.04 -6.50
CA SER A 155 2.47 16.02 -7.17
C SER A 155 2.44 15.29 -8.51
N SER A 156 1.49 14.38 -8.68
CA SER A 156 1.34 13.57 -9.89
C SER A 156 0.70 14.30 -11.07
N ARG A 157 0.10 15.49 -10.84
CA ARG A 157 -0.44 16.36 -11.91
C ARG A 157 0.61 16.74 -12.96
N LEU A 158 1.90 16.75 -12.58
CA LEU A 158 3.01 17.07 -13.48
C LEU A 158 3.28 15.96 -14.52
N PHE A 159 2.83 14.73 -14.26
CA PHE A 159 3.17 13.55 -15.06
C PHE A 159 1.95 12.89 -15.71
N VAL A 160 0.73 13.26 -15.30
CA VAL A 160 -0.49 12.64 -15.80
C VAL A 160 -0.78 13.03 -17.26
N SER A 161 -1.17 12.06 -18.08
CA SER A 161 -1.65 12.33 -19.43
C SER A 161 -3.04 12.99 -19.41
N SER A 162 -3.36 13.76 -20.45
CA SER A 162 -4.65 14.46 -20.58
C SER A 162 -5.86 13.53 -20.46
N GLU A 163 -5.77 12.33 -21.05
CA GLU A 163 -6.79 11.27 -20.96
C GLU A 163 -7.10 10.81 -19.53
N ASN A 164 -6.13 10.88 -18.62
CA ASN A 164 -6.26 10.42 -17.23
C ASN A 164 -6.46 11.55 -16.23
N GLN A 165 -6.45 12.81 -16.69
CA GLN A 165 -6.55 13.99 -15.83
C GLN A 165 -7.87 14.01 -15.03
N LEU A 166 -9.00 13.71 -15.67
CA LEU A 166 -10.30 13.63 -14.98
C LEU A 166 -10.32 12.56 -13.88
N CYS A 167 -9.64 11.42 -14.10
CA CYS A 167 -9.52 10.38 -13.10
C CYS A 167 -8.67 10.87 -11.91
N LEU A 168 -7.55 11.54 -12.18
CA LEU A 168 -6.70 12.10 -11.12
C LEU A 168 -7.45 13.13 -10.28
N GLU A 169 -8.10 14.11 -10.92
CA GLU A 169 -8.86 15.15 -10.22
C GLU A 169 -10.02 14.56 -9.41
N SER A 170 -10.69 13.53 -9.93
CA SER A 170 -11.70 12.78 -9.18
C SER A 170 -11.13 12.11 -7.94
N ALA A 171 -9.90 11.57 -8.00
CA ALA A 171 -9.24 10.96 -6.86
C ALA A 171 -8.84 11.99 -5.81
N ILE A 172 -8.27 13.12 -6.23
CA ILE A 172 -7.92 14.26 -5.36
C ILE A 172 -9.17 14.76 -4.61
N ALA A 173 -10.26 15.03 -5.34
CA ALA A 173 -11.50 15.54 -4.75
C ALA A 173 -12.16 14.55 -3.77
N LYS A 174 -11.91 13.24 -3.93
CA LYS A 174 -12.51 12.17 -3.12
C LYS A 174 -11.57 11.57 -2.07
N VAL A 175 -10.38 12.12 -1.86
CA VAL A 175 -9.40 11.58 -0.90
C VAL A 175 -10.04 11.30 0.46
N ASN A 176 -10.91 12.17 0.97
CA ASN A 176 -11.57 12.00 2.27
C ASN A 176 -12.68 10.94 2.30
N ASN A 177 -13.22 10.57 1.13
CA ASN A 177 -14.36 9.66 1.02
C ASN A 177 -13.96 8.23 0.64
N ILE A 178 -12.75 8.05 0.09
CA ILE A 178 -12.22 6.74 -0.27
C ILE A 178 -11.95 5.93 1.00
N GLN A 179 -12.44 4.70 1.02
CA GLN A 179 -12.31 3.75 2.12
C GLN A 179 -11.10 2.85 1.92
N ARG A 180 -10.58 2.27 3.03
CA ARG A 180 -9.54 1.24 3.04
C ARG A 180 -9.86 0.05 2.13
N THR A 181 -8.85 -0.76 1.84
CA THR A 181 -9.09 -2.03 1.17
C THR A 181 -10.01 -2.91 2.04
N PRO A 182 -11.09 -3.48 1.49
CA PRO A 182 -12.01 -4.32 2.26
C PRO A 182 -11.30 -5.53 2.87
N ILE A 183 -11.56 -5.81 4.15
CA ILE A 183 -11.05 -7.01 4.81
C ILE A 183 -11.93 -8.21 4.43
N LEU A 184 -11.30 -9.31 4.01
CA LEU A 184 -11.99 -10.56 3.74
C LEU A 184 -12.26 -11.30 5.07
N ASP A 185 -13.50 -11.30 5.55
CA ASP A 185 -13.92 -12.09 6.72
C ASP A 185 -14.59 -13.39 6.29
N LYS A 186 -13.94 -14.54 6.55
CA LYS A 186 -14.49 -15.88 6.25
C LYS A 186 -15.87 -16.13 6.85
N ARG A 187 -16.22 -15.51 7.98
CA ARG A 187 -17.52 -15.70 8.66
C ARG A 187 -18.70 -15.16 7.84
N LEU A 188 -18.44 -14.24 6.91
CA LEU A 188 -19.44 -13.72 5.98
C LEU A 188 -19.63 -14.61 4.74
N TYR A 189 -18.91 -15.75 4.66
CA TYR A 189 -18.86 -16.61 3.46
C TYR A 189 -19.09 -18.10 3.74
N ILE A 190 -19.30 -18.53 4.99
CA ILE A 190 -19.85 -19.86 5.24
C ILE A 190 -21.36 -19.73 5.02
N ASP A 191 -21.84 -20.24 3.88
CA ASP A 191 -23.29 -20.44 3.69
C ASP A 191 -23.82 -21.30 4.84
N PRO A 192 -24.98 -20.99 5.44
CA PRO A 192 -25.62 -21.82 6.47
C PRO A 192 -26.10 -23.19 5.96
N VAL A 193 -25.78 -23.56 4.72
CA VAL A 193 -26.22 -24.81 4.09
C VAL A 193 -25.06 -25.80 4.14
N ASN A 194 -24.79 -26.36 5.32
CA ASN A 194 -24.17 -27.68 5.56
C ASN A 194 -23.80 -27.84 7.05
N ILE A 195 -24.81 -27.85 7.91
CA ILE A 195 -24.80 -28.58 9.20
C ILE A 195 -26.10 -29.38 9.26
#